data_AF-A0AB37SY70-F1
#
_entry.id   AF-A0AB37SY70-F1
#
_cell.length_a   1.000
_cell.length_b   1.000
_cell.length_c   1.000
_cell.angle_alpha   90.00
_cell.angle_beta   90.00
_cell.angle_gamma   90.00
#
_symmetry.space_group_name_H-M   'P 1'
#
loop_
_entity.id
_entity.type
_entity.pdbx_description
1 polymer ?
#
loop_
_entity_poly.entity_id
_entity_poly.type
_entity_poly.pdbx_seq_one_letter_code
_entity_poly.pdbx_strand_id
1 'polypeptide(L)'
;MTEPNLIEAAAEEAVTLTSELIRIDTTNTGDPDTLVGERAAAEYVAEKLTDAGYEITYVESGGKNRHNVIVRLPGADPSRGALLIHGHLDAVPADASEWSVHPFSGAIQDDYVWGRGAVDMK
;
A
#
# COMPACT_ATOMS: atom_id res chain seq x y z
N MET A 1 -2.48 -14.40 -30.43
CA MET A 1 -2.22 -13.45 -29.33
C MET A 1 -1.31 -14.19 -28.38
N THR A 2 -0.08 -13.72 -28.18
CA THR A 2 0.85 -14.31 -27.22
C THR A 2 0.37 -13.94 -25.81
N GLU A 3 0.31 -14.92 -24.92
CA GLU A 3 0.05 -14.69 -23.49
C GLU A 3 0.95 -13.57 -22.97
N PRO A 4 0.43 -12.62 -22.19
CA PRO A 4 1.25 -11.56 -21.61
C PRO A 4 2.34 -12.15 -20.73
N ASN A 5 3.53 -11.55 -20.77
CA ASN A 5 4.63 -11.91 -19.89
C ASN A 5 4.19 -11.62 -18.45
N LEU A 6 4.10 -12.67 -17.61
CA LEU A 6 3.65 -12.54 -16.22
C LEU A 6 4.45 -11.52 -15.40
N ILE A 7 5.74 -11.34 -15.71
CA ILE A 7 6.59 -10.36 -15.03
C ILE A 7 6.18 -8.94 -15.41
N GLU A 8 5.90 -8.69 -16.68
CA GLU A 8 5.46 -7.37 -17.15
C GLU A 8 4.08 -7.03 -16.58
N ALA A 9 3.15 -7.99 -16.59
CA ALA A 9 1.82 -7.79 -16.01
C ALA A 9 1.88 -7.49 -14.50
N ALA A 10 2.70 -8.22 -13.74
CA ALA A 10 2.88 -7.96 -12.31
C ALA A 10 3.56 -6.61 -12.04
N ALA A 11 4.49 -6.18 -12.90
CA ALA A 11 5.13 -4.87 -12.79
C ALA A 11 4.14 -3.74 -13.07
N GLU A 12 3.30 -3.87 -14.08
CA GLU A 12 2.22 -2.92 -14.38
C GLU A 12 1.21 -2.83 -13.23
N GLU A 13 0.82 -3.98 -12.66
CA GLU A 13 -0.07 -4.03 -11.50
C GLU A 13 0.55 -3.34 -10.28
N ALA A 14 1.83 -3.59 -9.98
CA ALA A 14 2.54 -2.91 -8.89
C ALA A 14 2.55 -1.39 -9.09
N VAL A 15 2.83 -0.91 -10.31
CA VAL A 15 2.80 0.52 -10.65
C VAL A 15 1.42 1.12 -10.39
N THR A 16 0.35 0.44 -10.84
CA THR A 16 -1.03 0.90 -10.61
C THR A 16 -1.40 0.91 -9.13
N LEU A 17 -1.13 -0.18 -8.40
CA LEU A 17 -1.43 -0.29 -6.97
C LEU A 17 -0.70 0.76 -6.14
N THR A 18 0.59 0.98 -6.37
CA THR A 18 1.38 2.02 -5.68
C THR A 18 0.84 3.42 -6.00
N SER A 19 0.52 3.69 -7.27
CA SER A 19 -0.10 4.97 -7.68
C SER A 19 -1.45 5.20 -6.97
N GLU A 20 -2.32 4.20 -6.92
CA GLU A 20 -3.63 4.30 -6.26
C GLU A 20 -3.49 4.46 -4.74
N LEU A 21 -2.58 3.73 -4.10
CA LEU A 21 -2.28 3.89 -2.68
C LEU A 21 -1.74 5.29 -2.36
N ILE A 22 -0.88 5.86 -3.21
CA ILE A 22 -0.35 7.23 -3.02
C ILE A 22 -1.46 8.28 -2.99
N ARG A 23 -2.54 8.08 -3.76
CA ARG A 23 -3.69 9.00 -3.80
C ARG A 23 -4.49 9.02 -2.51
N ILE A 24 -4.35 8.01 -1.67
CA ILE A 24 -4.91 7.99 -0.33
C ILE A 24 -3.93 8.74 0.57
N ASP A 25 -4.30 9.96 0.99
CA ASP A 25 -3.51 10.73 1.95
C ASP A 25 -3.52 10.00 3.30
N THR A 26 -2.39 9.34 3.60
CA THR A 26 -2.13 8.60 4.84
C THR A 26 -1.17 9.35 5.76
N THR A 27 -1.23 10.69 5.75
CA THR A 27 -0.30 11.53 6.52
C THR A 27 -0.34 11.17 8.01
N ASN A 28 0.83 10.81 8.53
CA ASN A 28 1.08 10.52 9.93
C ASN A 28 2.15 11.50 10.46
N THR A 29 1.72 12.39 11.35
CA THR A 29 2.57 13.43 11.95
C THR A 29 3.30 12.95 13.22
N GLY A 30 2.99 11.73 13.69
CA GLY A 30 3.35 11.23 15.02
C GLY A 30 2.36 11.61 16.14
N ASP A 31 1.39 12.48 15.89
CA ASP A 31 0.30 12.81 16.82
C ASP A 31 -1.00 12.08 16.39
N PRO A 32 -1.54 11.16 17.22
CA PRO A 32 -2.77 10.42 16.96
C PRO A 32 -3.98 11.26 16.54
N ASP A 33 -4.08 12.51 17.00
CA ASP A 33 -5.24 13.38 16.73
C ASP A 33 -5.18 14.03 15.34
N THR A 34 -4.05 13.92 14.64
CA THR A 34 -3.81 14.57 13.34
C THR A 34 -3.58 13.58 12.20
N LEU A 35 -3.71 12.28 12.48
CA LEU A 35 -3.59 11.21 11.49
C LEU A 35 -4.79 11.23 10.53
N VAL A 36 -4.52 10.95 9.26
CA VAL A 36 -5.56 10.85 8.23
C VAL A 36 -5.38 9.59 7.38
N GLY A 37 -6.50 9.09 6.83
CA GLY A 37 -6.54 8.10 5.75
C GLY A 37 -5.98 6.69 5.98
N GLU A 38 -5.30 6.39 7.10
CA GLU A 38 -4.72 5.05 7.36
C GLU A 38 -5.77 3.93 7.24
N ARG A 39 -6.99 4.14 7.75
CA ARG A 39 -8.11 3.20 7.58
C ARG A 39 -8.45 2.98 6.10
N ALA A 40 -8.56 4.05 5.31
CA ALA A 40 -8.94 3.94 3.91
C ALA A 40 -7.89 3.18 3.09
N ALA A 41 -6.59 3.39 3.39
CA ALA A 41 -5.53 2.62 2.78
C ALA A 41 -5.56 1.14 3.20
N ALA A 42 -5.81 0.86 4.49
CA ALA A 42 -5.96 -0.51 4.97
C ALA A 42 -7.16 -1.23 4.32
N GLU A 43 -8.30 -0.56 4.18
CA GLU A 43 -9.48 -1.08 3.49
C GLU A 43 -9.20 -1.35 2.00
N TYR A 44 -8.49 -0.45 1.32
CA TYR A 44 -8.06 -0.64 -0.07
C TYR A 44 -7.16 -1.88 -0.22
N VAL A 45 -6.14 -2.05 0.63
CA VAL A 45 -5.25 -3.23 0.57
C VAL A 45 -6.02 -4.51 0.87
N ALA A 46 -6.94 -4.48 1.83
CA ALA A 46 -7.79 -5.62 2.15
C ALA A 46 -8.69 -6.01 0.96
N GLU A 47 -9.26 -5.03 0.25
CA GLU A 47 -10.05 -5.26 -0.96
C GLU A 47 -9.21 -5.94 -2.04
N LYS A 48 -8.02 -5.40 -2.38
CA LYS A 48 -7.15 -5.99 -3.41
C LYS A 48 -6.69 -7.40 -3.09
N LEU A 49 -6.36 -7.67 -1.83
CA LEU A 49 -6.01 -9.04 -1.41
C LEU A 49 -7.22 -9.98 -1.44
N THR A 50 -8.42 -9.48 -1.14
CA THR A 50 -9.67 -10.26 -1.25
C THR A 50 -9.97 -10.59 -2.71
N ASP A 51 -9.81 -9.64 -3.63
CA ASP A 51 -9.96 -9.85 -5.07
C ASP A 51 -8.99 -10.90 -5.61
N ALA A 52 -7.77 -10.95 -5.05
CA ALA A 52 -6.78 -11.99 -5.32
C ALA A 52 -7.10 -13.36 -4.68
N GLY A 53 -8.20 -13.48 -3.94
CA GLY A 53 -8.71 -14.73 -3.37
C GLY A 53 -8.20 -15.03 -1.97
N TYR A 54 -7.64 -14.06 -1.26
CA TYR A 54 -7.16 -14.24 0.11
C TYR A 54 -8.22 -13.93 1.16
N GLU A 55 -8.20 -14.70 2.26
CA GLU A 55 -8.94 -14.37 3.47
C GLU A 55 -8.14 -13.36 4.31
N ILE A 56 -8.80 -12.26 4.68
CA ILE A 56 -8.17 -11.15 5.40
C ILE A 56 -8.54 -11.19 6.87
N THR A 57 -7.52 -11.13 7.73
CA THR A 57 -7.70 -10.77 9.13
C THR A 57 -7.43 -9.28 9.28
N TYR A 58 -8.48 -8.55 9.67
CA TYR A 58 -8.44 -7.10 9.86
C TYR A 58 -8.48 -6.77 11.35
N VAL A 59 -7.51 -5.99 11.84
CA VAL A 59 -7.38 -5.68 13.27
C VAL A 59 -7.19 -4.18 13.47
N GLU A 60 -8.13 -3.52 14.15
CA GLU A 60 -7.90 -2.15 14.64
C GLU A 60 -6.91 -2.21 15.81
N SER A 61 -5.78 -1.50 15.71
CA SER A 61 -4.70 -1.59 16.69
C SER A 61 -4.02 -0.25 16.95
N GLY A 62 -3.59 -0.01 18.19
CA GLY A 62 -2.65 1.06 18.54
C GLY A 62 -3.20 2.51 18.56
N GLY A 63 -4.32 2.80 17.89
CA GLY A 63 -4.96 4.11 17.88
C GLY A 63 -6.25 4.12 17.05
N LYS A 64 -7.09 5.15 17.23
CA LYS A 64 -8.36 5.28 16.51
C LYS A 64 -8.11 5.29 15.00
N ASN A 65 -8.84 4.45 14.26
CA ASN A 65 -8.74 4.32 12.79
C ASN A 65 -7.41 3.77 12.24
N ARG A 66 -6.52 3.22 13.08
CA ARG A 66 -5.31 2.55 12.62
C ARG A 66 -5.52 1.04 12.58
N HIS A 67 -5.25 0.43 11.43
CA HIS A 67 -5.61 -0.95 11.19
C HIS A 67 -4.48 -1.75 10.57
N ASN A 68 -4.31 -2.98 11.03
CA ASN A 68 -3.45 -3.96 10.41
C ASN A 68 -4.29 -4.83 9.47
N VAL A 69 -3.75 -5.04 8.27
CA VAL A 69 -4.25 -6.02 7.30
C VAL A 69 -3.30 -7.22 7.34
N ILE A 70 -3.83 -8.38 7.72
CA ILE A 70 -3.02 -9.59 7.89
C ILE A 70 -3.59 -10.65 6.95
N VAL A 71 -2.69 -11.22 6.14
CA VAL A 71 -3.00 -12.34 5.25
C VAL A 71 -2.02 -13.49 5.52
N ARG A 72 -2.50 -14.72 5.36
CA ARG A 72 -1.66 -15.91 5.45
C ARG A 72 -1.82 -16.77 4.20
N LEU A 73 -0.75 -16.85 3.41
CA LEU A 73 -0.64 -17.83 2.33
C LEU A 73 -0.08 -19.14 2.90
N PRO A 74 -0.79 -20.28 2.80
CA PRO A 74 -0.24 -21.57 3.18
C PRO A 74 0.98 -21.90 2.31
N GLY A 75 2.11 -22.23 2.95
CA GLY A 75 3.28 -22.74 2.24
C GLY A 75 3.03 -24.15 1.72
N ALA A 76 3.71 -24.51 0.62
CA ALA A 76 3.65 -25.86 0.05
C ALA A 76 4.21 -26.94 1.00
N ASP A 77 5.08 -26.55 1.94
CA ASP A 77 5.65 -27.41 2.98
C ASP A 77 5.45 -26.76 4.37
N PRO A 78 4.49 -27.23 5.18
CA PRO A 78 4.21 -26.66 6.49
C PRO A 78 5.26 -27.03 7.56
N SER A 79 6.23 -27.89 7.26
CA SER A 79 7.32 -28.24 8.19
C SER A 79 8.45 -27.20 8.21
N ARG A 80 8.49 -26.31 7.21
CA ARG A 80 9.46 -25.22 7.11
C ARG A 80 9.03 -24.02 7.97
N GLY A 81 9.99 -23.17 8.31
CA GLY A 81 9.72 -21.89 8.95
C GLY A 81 8.87 -20.97 8.06
N ALA A 82 8.10 -20.09 8.70
CA ALA A 82 7.33 -19.06 8.02
C ALA A 82 8.21 -17.88 7.59
N LEU A 83 7.93 -17.30 6.43
CA LEU A 83 8.44 -15.99 6.02
C LEU A 83 7.39 -14.93 6.37
N LEU A 84 7.80 -13.89 7.11
CA LEU A 84 6.97 -12.72 7.35
C LEU A 84 7.40 -11.60 6.42
N ILE A 85 6.46 -11.11 5.62
CA ILE A 85 6.58 -9.84 4.90
C ILE A 85 5.77 -8.82 5.67
N HIS A 86 6.38 -7.67 5.98
CA HIS A 86 5.77 -6.61 6.76
C HIS A 86 6.11 -5.26 6.15
N GLY A 87 5.11 -4.39 6.04
CA GLY A 87 5.23 -3.02 5.58
C GLY A 87 4.27 -2.12 6.36
N HIS A 88 4.34 -0.81 6.10
CA HIS A 88 3.46 0.18 6.70
C HIS A 88 2.79 1.01 5.59
N LEU A 89 1.61 1.55 5.86
CA LEU A 89 0.79 2.27 4.87
C LEU A 89 0.78 3.78 5.09
N ASP A 90 1.19 4.23 6.28
CA ASP A 90 1.29 5.64 6.60
C ASP A 90 2.48 6.29 5.92
N ALA A 91 2.40 7.60 5.76
CA ALA A 91 3.49 8.38 5.20
C ALA A 91 3.71 9.65 6.00
N VAL A 92 4.95 10.12 6.05
CA VAL A 92 5.27 11.39 6.68
C VAL A 92 4.62 12.57 5.94
N PRO A 93 4.39 13.72 6.60
CA PRO A 93 3.81 14.89 5.96
C PRO A 93 4.56 15.34 4.69
N ALA A 94 3.83 15.95 3.76
CA ALA A 94 4.39 16.56 2.56
C ALA A 94 3.70 17.89 2.27
N ASP A 95 4.47 18.97 2.19
CA ASP A 95 3.97 20.28 1.75
C ASP A 95 3.94 20.33 0.23
N ALA A 96 2.75 20.41 -0.36
CA ALA A 96 2.59 20.43 -1.82
C ALA A 96 3.33 21.60 -2.51
N SER A 97 3.61 22.70 -1.80
CA SER A 97 4.35 23.84 -2.35
C SER A 97 5.83 23.55 -2.59
N GLU A 98 6.38 22.52 -1.95
CA GLU A 98 7.77 22.07 -2.11
C GLU A 98 7.92 21.02 -3.23
N TRP A 99 6.83 20.66 -3.91
CA TRP A 99 6.81 19.57 -4.88
C TRP A 99 6.54 20.06 -6.30
N SER A 100 7.29 19.50 -7.27
CA SER A 100 7.03 19.69 -8.69
C SER A 100 5.78 18.95 -9.19
N VAL A 101 5.42 17.87 -8.49
CA VAL A 101 4.23 17.04 -8.75
C VAL A 101 3.54 16.82 -7.42
N HIS A 102 2.23 17.07 -7.34
CA HIS A 102 1.50 17.03 -6.07
C HIS A 102 1.76 15.70 -5.32
N PRO A 103 2.11 15.72 -4.02
CA PRO A 103 2.61 14.55 -3.30
C PRO A 103 1.60 13.40 -3.23
N PHE A 104 0.30 13.69 -3.30
CA PHE A 104 -0.78 12.68 -3.29
C PHE A 104 -1.42 12.48 -4.66
N SER A 105 -0.73 12.82 -5.76
CA SER A 105 -1.28 12.63 -7.11
C SER A 105 -1.27 11.18 -7.58
N GLY A 106 -0.26 10.39 -7.18
CA GLY A 106 0.01 9.09 -7.79
C GLY A 106 0.22 9.23 -9.30
N ALA A 107 0.92 10.28 -9.74
CA ALA A 107 1.15 10.51 -11.15
C ALA A 107 2.17 9.49 -11.67
N ILE A 108 1.86 8.87 -12.81
CA ILE A 108 2.80 8.00 -13.53
C ILE A 108 3.29 8.81 -14.72
N GLN A 109 4.52 9.30 -14.65
CA GLN A 109 5.13 10.11 -15.71
C GLN A 109 6.64 10.01 -15.68
N ASP A 110 7.26 10.17 -16.85
CA ASP A 110 8.71 10.14 -17.03
C ASP A 110 9.36 8.84 -16.53
N ASP A 111 8.63 7.72 -16.62
CA ASP A 111 9.00 6.39 -16.10
C ASP A 111 9.07 6.29 -14.56
N TYR A 112 8.44 7.21 -13.84
CA TYR A 112 8.34 7.18 -12.37
C TYR A 112 6.88 7.21 -11.90
N VAL A 113 6.65 6.58 -10.74
CA VAL A 113 5.47 6.84 -9.91
C VAL A 113 5.82 7.95 -8.92
N TRP A 114 5.15 9.09 -9.04
CA TRP A 114 5.37 10.25 -8.21
C TRP A 114 4.42 10.29 -7.02
N GLY A 115 4.99 10.45 -5.82
CA GLY A 115 4.25 10.86 -4.64
C GLY A 115 4.91 10.50 -3.31
N ARG A 116 4.36 11.07 -2.24
CA ARG A 116 4.73 10.76 -0.87
C ARG A 116 4.26 9.34 -0.55
N GLY A 117 5.22 8.50 -0.18
CA GLY A 117 5.00 7.09 0.13
C GLY A 117 5.51 6.12 -0.94
N ALA A 118 5.86 6.60 -2.14
CA ALA A 118 6.28 5.76 -3.28
C ALA A 118 7.52 4.89 -3.02
N VAL A 119 8.36 5.30 -2.06
CA VAL A 119 9.56 4.55 -1.65
C VAL A 119 9.45 4.08 -0.19
N ASP A 120 8.55 4.66 0.60
CA ASP A 120 8.43 4.42 2.04
C ASP A 120 6.98 4.62 2.54
N MET A 121 6.17 3.58 2.62
CA MET A 121 6.40 2.24 2.05
C MET A 121 5.13 1.68 1.36
N LYS A 122 4.59 2.45 0.41
CA LYS A 122 3.49 2.03 -0.47
C LYS A 122 4.02 1.33 -1.72
#